data_AF-A0A1G2BW25-F1
#
_entry.id   AF-A0A1G2BW25-F1
#
_cell.length_a   1.000
_cell.length_b   1.000
_cell.length_c   1.000
_cell.angle_alpha   90.00
_cell.angle_beta   90.00
_cell.angle_gamma   90.00
#
_symmetry.space_group_name_H-M   'P 1'
#
loop_
_entity.id
_entity.type
_entity.pdbx_description
1 polymer ?
#
loop_
_entity_poly.entity_id
_entity_poly.type
_entity_poly.pdbx_seq_one_letter_code
_entity_poly.pdbx_strand_id
1 'polypeptide(L)' 'MRKILLDLNKEIFHVSVVLTLALFTLETLKEGFVTFYFNPVWILLVFLLSGAVWLFTPDKT' A
#
# COMPACT_ATOMS: atom_id res chain seq x y z
N MET A 1 -9.02 15.74 -13.99
CA MET A 1 -7.68 15.10 -13.87
C MET A 1 -7.23 14.97 -12.41
N ARG A 2 -7.11 16.07 -11.63
CA ARG A 2 -6.68 16.00 -10.22
C ARG A 2 -7.58 15.13 -9.32
N LYS A 3 -8.91 15.19 -9.44
CA LYS A 3 -9.83 14.32 -8.66
C LYS A 3 -9.61 12.83 -8.95
N ILE A 4 -9.58 12.45 -10.23
CA ILE A 4 -9.32 11.07 -10.68
C ILE A 4 -8.00 10.53 -10.11
N LEU A 5 -6.94 11.35 -10.08
CA LEU A 5 -5.66 10.95 -9.48
C LEU A 5 -5.73 10.73 -7.97
N LEU A 6 -6.53 11.52 -7.26
CA LEU A 6 -6.73 11.37 -5.81
C LEU A 6 -7.59 10.16 -5.47
N ASP A 7 -8.63 9.91 -6.27
CA ASP A 7 -9.48 8.72 -6.14
C ASP A 7 -8.67 7.45 -6.41
N LEU A 8 -7.84 7.46 -7.45
CA LEU A 8 -6.90 6.37 -7.74
C LEU A 8 -5.88 6.18 -6.60
N ASN A 9 -5.34 7.27 -6.03
CA ASN A 9 -4.43 7.16 -4.89
C ASN A 9 -5.11 6.55 -3.66
N LYS A 10 -6.38 6.87 -3.40
CA LYS A 10 -7.18 6.26 -2.33
C LYS A 10 -7.33 4.75 -2.54
N GLU A 11 -7.62 4.33 -3.76
CA GLU A 11 -7.71 2.91 -4.10
C GLU A 11 -6.35 2.20 -3.95
N ILE A 12 -5.27 2.79 -4.48
CA ILE A 12 -3.90 2.25 -4.33
C ILE A 12 -3.54 2.12 -2.86
N PHE A 13 -3.85 3.14 -2.04
CA PHE A 13 -3.59 3.11 -0.61
C PHE A 13 -4.33 1.95 0.06
N HIS A 14 -5.65 1.82 -0.14
CA HIS A 14 -6.41 0.69 0.43
C HIS A 14 -5.91 -0.67 -0.02
N VAL A 15 -5.63 -0.84 -1.32
CA VAL A 15 -5.11 -2.10 -1.85
C VAL A 15 -3.73 -2.42 -1.28
N SER A 16 -2.87 -1.40 -1.13
CA SER A 16 -1.54 -1.58 -0.54
C SER A 16 -1.58 -1.95 0.94
N VAL A 17 -2.54 -1.44 1.72
CA VAL A 17 -2.78 -1.88 3.11
C VAL A 17 -3.12 -3.37 3.14
N VAL A 18 -4.11 -3.78 2.34
CA VAL A 18 -4.56 -5.18 2.31
C VAL A 18 -3.44 -6.10 1.86
N LEU A 19 -2.69 -5.72 0.81
CA LEU A 19 -1.54 -6.48 0.34
C LEU A 19 -0.43 -6.58 1.40
N THR A 20 -0.13 -5.49 2.09
CA THR A 20 0.89 -5.49 3.15
C THR A 20 0.52 -6.46 4.27
N LEU A 21 -0.75 -6.42 4.72
CA LEU A 21 -1.25 -7.33 5.74
C LEU A 21 -1.24 -8.80 5.27
N ALA A 22 -1.65 -9.05 4.03
CA ALA A 22 -1.67 -10.38 3.45
C ALA A 22 -0.25 -10.96 3.35
N LEU A 23 0.71 -10.17 2.84
CA LEU A 23 2.11 -10.57 2.75
C LEU A 23 2.72 -10.78 4.12
N PHE A 24 2.47 -9.90 5.07
CA PHE A 24 2.94 -10.09 6.45
C PHE A 24 2.39 -11.38 7.07
N THR A 25 1.11 -11.68 6.81
CA THR A 25 0.48 -12.94 7.25
C THR A 25 1.15 -14.15 6.60
N LEU A 26 1.41 -14.11 5.28
CA LEU A 26 2.08 -15.20 4.58
C LEU A 26 3.51 -15.44 5.07
N GLU A 27 4.26 -14.36 5.34
CA GLU A 27 5.60 -14.44 5.92
C GLU A 27 5.55 -15.04 7.34
N THR A 28 4.52 -14.72 8.13
CA THR A 28 4.31 -15.29 9.47
C THR A 28 3.96 -16.78 9.42
N LEU A 29 3.17 -17.21 8.43
CA LEU A 29 2.79 -18.61 8.26
C LEU A 29 3.95 -19.48 7.77
N LYS A 30 4.83 -18.90 6.94
CA LYS A 30 6.02 -19.57 6.42
C LYS A 30 7.15 -18.56 6.30
N GLU A 31 8.09 -18.66 7.23
CA GLU A 31 9.27 -17.82 7.26
C GLU A 31 10.02 -17.87 5.92
N GLY A 32 10.38 -16.72 5.40
CA GLY A 32 11.08 -16.58 4.13
C GLY A 32 10.21 -16.72 2.88
N PHE A 33 8.91 -17.03 3.00
CA PHE A 33 8.07 -17.26 1.82
C PHE A 33 7.94 -16.00 0.98
N VAL A 34 7.57 -14.86 1.56
CA VAL A 34 7.39 -13.63 0.79
C VAL A 34 8.71 -13.15 0.26
N THR A 35 9.73 -13.08 1.12
CA THR A 35 11.06 -12.59 0.74
C THR A 35 11.74 -13.42 -0.35
N PHE A 36 11.38 -14.70 -0.50
CA PHE A 36 11.87 -15.57 -1.58
C PHE A 36 11.27 -15.25 -2.95
N TYR A 37 9.99 -14.85 -3.01
CA TYR A 37 9.29 -14.59 -4.28
C TYR A 37 9.17 -13.10 -4.62
N PHE A 38 9.20 -12.22 -3.62
CA PHE A 38 8.94 -10.79 -3.78
C PHE A 38 9.66 -10.00 -2.69
N ASN A 39 10.16 -8.80 -3.03
CA ASN A 39 10.70 -7.91 -1.99
C ASN A 39 9.57 -7.06 -1.37
N PRO A 40 9.12 -7.35 -0.14
CA PRO A 40 7.98 -6.67 0.49
C PRO A 40 8.22 -5.16 0.68
N VAL A 41 9.47 -4.69 0.66
CA VAL A 41 9.83 -3.27 0.75
C VAL A 41 9.15 -2.44 -0.33
N TRP A 42 8.96 -2.97 -1.55
CA TRP A 42 8.31 -2.23 -2.63
C TRP A 42 6.86 -1.89 -2.32
N ILE A 43 6.11 -2.84 -1.77
CA ILE A 43 4.71 -2.62 -1.39
C ILE A 43 4.63 -1.67 -0.21
N LEU A 44 5.57 -1.77 0.73
CA LEU A 44 5.68 -0.86 1.85
C LEU A 44 5.96 0.58 1.40
N LEU A 45 6.82 0.78 0.40
CA LEU A 45 7.08 2.09 -0.20
C LEU A 45 5.83 2.66 -0.87
N VAL A 46 5.10 1.86 -1.65
CA VAL A 46 3.84 2.28 -2.28
C VAL A 46 2.81 2.68 -1.23
N PHE A 47 2.71 1.90 -0.15
CA PHE A 47 1.83 2.21 0.98
C PHE A 47 2.20 3.54 1.65
N LEU A 48 3.48 3.77 1.96
CA LEU A 48 3.94 5.01 2.60
C LEU A 48 3.73 6.23 1.70
N LEU A 49 4.07 6.14 0.41
CA LEU A 49 3.90 7.23 -0.54
C LEU A 49 2.43 7.57 -0.79
N SER A 50 1.59 6.56 -1.02
CA SER A 50 0.16 6.77 -1.23
C SER A 50 -0.53 7.27 0.05
N GLY A 51 -0.10 6.80 1.22
CA GLY A 51 -0.56 7.26 2.52
C GLY A 51 -0.18 8.72 2.79
N ALA A 52 1.03 9.15 2.43
CA ALA A 52 1.43 10.55 2.53
C ALA A 52 0.56 11.44 1.62
N VAL A 53 0.34 11.04 0.37
CA VAL A 53 -0.54 11.79 -0.56
C VAL A 53 -1.96 11.86 -0.02
N TRP A 54 -2.48 10.77 0.56
CA TRP A 54 -3.81 10.73 1.16
C TRP A 54 -3.92 11.65 2.38
N LEU A 55 -2.94 11.59 3.30
CA LEU A 55 -2.93 12.37 4.54
C LEU A 55 -2.80 13.88 4.29
N PHE A 56 -1.92 14.26 3.37
CA PHE A 56 -1.65 15.67 3.06
C PHE A 56 -2.57 16.27 2.00
N THR A 57 -3.49 15.48 1.43
CA THR A 57 -4.54 16.00 0.56
C THR A 57 -5.85 16.06 1.31
N PRO A 58 -6.17 17.18 1.99
CA PRO A 58 -7.46 17.33 2.63
C PRO A 58 -8.57 17.21 1.59
N ASP A 59 -9.55 16.34 1.86
CA ASP A 59 -10.83 16.37 1.16
C ASP A 59 -11.42 17.76 1.42
N LYS A 60 -11.30 18.66 0.44
CA LYS A 60 -11.95 19.97 0.48
C LYS A 60 -13.46 19.68 0.51
N THR A 61 -13.99 19.68 1.72
CA THR A 61 -15.41 19.56 2.03
C THR A 61 -16.13 20.80 1.55
#